data_AF-A0A0F9NHW9-F1
#
_entry.id   AF-A0A0F9NHW9-F1
#
_cell.length_a   1.000
_cell.length_b   1.000
_cell.length_c   1.000
_cell.angle_alpha   90.00
_cell.angle_beta   90.00
_cell.angle_gamma   90.00
#
_symmetry.space_group_name_H-M   'P 1'
#
loop_
_entity.id
_entity.type
_entity.pdbx_description
1 polymer ?
#
loop_
_entity_poly.entity_id
_entity_poly.type
_entity_poly.pdbx_seq_one_letter_code
_entity_poly.pdbx_strand_id
1 'polypeptide(L)'
;MVTAKKPKNKPNQINNKGENNPFFGRKHTEETKQKMREMWQLRHPNFIPPMKGKKMSKESRRKMSEAAKKRPSNRIGKKHTLETRAKISIISRERSPSGRDAPAYKDGKVQERRGQRWSMQYKRWRYDVYLRDKFTCQKCGDDKGGNLVAHHIKPFADYPELRFDVENGLTICSSCHENIHTA
;
A
#
# COMPACT_ATOMS: atom_id res chain seq x y z
N MET A 1 -72.23 -9.99 19.22
CA MET A 1 -70.84 -10.20 19.67
C MET A 1 -69.90 -9.45 18.74
N VAL A 2 -69.45 -8.25 19.13
CA VAL A 2 -68.37 -7.53 18.43
C VAL A 2 -67.46 -6.96 19.51
N THR A 3 -66.36 -7.64 19.79
CA THR A 3 -65.37 -7.17 20.77
C THR A 3 -64.44 -6.17 20.08
N ALA A 4 -64.55 -4.90 20.47
CA ALA A 4 -63.67 -3.83 20.01
C ALA A 4 -62.21 -4.11 20.42
N LYS A 5 -61.30 -4.24 19.45
CA LYS A 5 -59.86 -4.34 19.70
C LYS A 5 -59.33 -2.97 20.13
N LYS A 6 -58.81 -2.86 21.36
CA LYS A 6 -58.09 -1.66 21.86
C LYS A 6 -56.90 -1.31 20.94
N PRO A 7 -56.63 -0.02 20.67
CA PRO A 7 -55.44 0.39 19.92
C PRO A 7 -54.17 0.12 20.73
N LYS A 8 -53.21 -0.59 20.13
CA LYS A 8 -51.88 -0.82 20.72
C LYS A 8 -51.01 0.42 20.51
N ASN A 9 -51.05 1.36 21.46
CA ASN A 9 -50.00 2.38 21.59
C ASN A 9 -48.70 1.67 21.99
N LYS A 10 -47.75 1.50 21.06
CA LYS A 10 -46.39 1.06 21.38
C LYS A 10 -45.63 2.28 21.93
N PRO A 11 -45.03 2.21 23.13
CA PRO A 11 -44.21 3.30 23.63
C PRO A 11 -43.04 3.55 22.68
N ASN A 12 -42.74 4.84 22.50
CA ASN A 12 -41.69 5.39 21.63
C ASN A 12 -40.36 4.66 21.89
N GLN A 13 -39.78 4.02 20.88
CA GLN A 13 -38.48 3.35 21.02
C GLN A 13 -37.41 4.42 21.29
N ILE A 14 -36.83 4.43 22.49
CA ILE A 14 -35.75 5.36 22.86
C ILE A 14 -34.58 5.17 21.87
N ASN A 15 -34.18 6.25 21.20
CA ASN A 15 -33.14 6.23 20.17
C ASN A 15 -31.74 6.10 20.82
N ASN A 16 -31.32 4.86 21.12
CA ASN A 16 -30.05 4.52 21.77
C ASN A 16 -28.86 4.46 20.80
N LYS A 17 -28.72 5.44 19.90
CA LYS A 17 -27.60 5.55 18.95
C LYS A 17 -26.73 6.76 19.28
N GLY A 18 -25.43 6.65 18.98
CA GLY A 18 -24.47 7.72 19.28
C GLY A 18 -24.37 7.95 20.79
N GLU A 19 -24.32 9.21 21.20
CA GLU A 19 -24.18 9.65 22.59
C GLU A 19 -25.33 9.18 23.51
N ASN A 20 -26.50 8.89 22.95
CA ASN A 20 -27.64 8.36 23.69
C ASN A 20 -27.48 6.88 24.06
N ASN A 21 -26.45 6.20 23.56
CA ASN A 21 -26.12 4.84 23.98
C ASN A 21 -25.37 4.90 25.33
N PRO A 22 -25.84 4.22 26.40
CA PRO A 22 -25.14 4.15 27.68
C PRO A 22 -23.68 3.64 27.61
N PHE A 23 -23.34 2.95 26.52
CA PHE A 23 -22.00 2.42 26.24
C PHE A 23 -21.19 3.30 25.29
N PHE A 24 -21.69 4.48 24.89
CA PHE A 24 -20.97 5.39 24.01
C PHE A 24 -19.67 5.88 24.67
N GLY A 25 -18.56 5.81 23.94
CA GLY A 25 -17.24 6.23 24.42
C GLY A 25 -16.58 5.28 25.44
N ARG A 26 -17.31 4.31 26.02
CA ARG A 26 -16.73 3.33 26.96
C ARG A 26 -15.89 2.31 26.19
N LYS A 27 -14.66 2.08 26.66
CA LYS A 27 -13.80 0.99 26.17
C LYS A 27 -13.55 0.00 27.30
N HIS A 28 -13.60 -1.29 26.99
CA HIS A 28 -13.16 -2.31 27.93
C HIS A 28 -11.67 -2.14 28.23
N THR A 29 -11.28 -2.39 29.49
CA THR A 29 -9.87 -2.49 29.87
C THR A 29 -9.20 -3.65 29.15
N GLU A 30 -7.87 -3.60 28.97
CA GLU A 30 -7.14 -4.72 28.34
C GLU A 30 -7.34 -6.03 29.10
N GLU A 31 -7.39 -5.98 30.43
CA GLU A 31 -7.70 -7.14 31.27
C GLU A 31 -9.08 -7.74 30.97
N THR A 32 -10.11 -6.89 30.79
CA THR A 32 -11.47 -7.35 30.46
C THR A 32 -11.52 -7.93 29.05
N LYS A 33 -10.80 -7.34 28.08
CA LYS A 33 -10.66 -7.90 26.72
C LYS A 33 -9.96 -9.26 26.74
N GLN A 34 -8.95 -9.41 27.57
CA GLN A 34 -8.21 -10.65 27.75
C GLN A 34 -9.11 -11.73 28.36
N LYS A 35 -9.83 -11.43 29.45
CA LYS A 35 -10.83 -12.34 30.05
C LYS A 35 -11.89 -12.77 29.03
N MET A 36 -12.40 -11.84 28.22
CA MET A 36 -13.36 -12.19 27.16
C MET A 36 -12.76 -13.11 26.09
N ARG A 37 -11.49 -12.89 25.71
CA ARG A 37 -10.77 -13.74 24.75
C ARG A 37 -10.56 -15.15 25.31
N GLU A 38 -10.07 -15.27 26.54
CA GLU A 38 -9.84 -16.53 27.24
C GLU A 38 -11.16 -17.31 27.40
N MET A 39 -12.21 -16.67 27.88
CA MET A 39 -13.54 -17.26 28.01
C MET A 39 -14.15 -17.69 26.67
N TRP A 40 -13.80 -17.02 25.57
CA TRP A 40 -14.24 -17.42 24.24
C TRP A 40 -13.47 -18.66 23.75
N GLN A 41 -12.16 -18.72 23.96
CA GLN A 41 -11.31 -19.86 23.62
C GLN A 41 -11.69 -21.12 24.41
N LEU A 42 -11.94 -20.99 25.71
CA LEU A 42 -12.43 -22.07 26.57
C LEU A 42 -13.76 -22.65 26.08
N ARG A 43 -14.69 -21.79 25.63
CA ARG A 43 -15.99 -22.22 25.09
C ARG A 43 -15.90 -22.80 23.68
N HIS A 44 -14.83 -22.50 22.94
CA HIS A 44 -14.71 -22.83 21.52
C HIS A 44 -13.31 -23.37 21.17
N PRO A 45 -12.83 -24.45 21.83
CA PRO A 45 -11.46 -24.92 21.71
C PRO A 45 -11.11 -25.36 20.27
N ASN A 46 -12.10 -25.85 19.52
CA ASN A 46 -11.95 -26.35 18.15
C ASN A 46 -12.67 -25.49 17.10
N PHE A 47 -13.03 -24.24 17.41
CA PHE A 47 -13.75 -23.41 16.45
C PHE A 47 -12.83 -22.91 15.34
N ILE A 48 -13.06 -23.44 14.14
CA ILE A 48 -12.49 -22.92 12.91
C ILE A 48 -13.56 -22.06 12.24
N PRO A 49 -13.34 -20.74 12.06
CA PRO A 49 -14.30 -19.90 11.36
C PRO A 49 -14.63 -20.52 9.99
N PRO A 50 -15.92 -20.70 9.64
CA PRO A 50 -16.32 -21.40 8.41
C PRO A 50 -15.77 -20.80 7.10
N MET A 51 -15.32 -19.54 7.16
CA MET A 51 -14.73 -18.77 6.06
C MET A 51 -13.21 -18.67 6.12
N LYS A 52 -12.55 -19.21 7.16
CA LYS A 52 -11.09 -19.17 7.30
C LYS A 52 -10.45 -19.90 6.11
N GLY A 53 -9.64 -19.19 5.33
CA GLY A 53 -8.96 -19.72 4.16
C GLY A 53 -9.83 -19.90 2.90
N LYS A 54 -11.17 -19.77 3.00
CA LYS A 54 -12.04 -19.88 1.83
C LYS A 54 -11.99 -18.61 1.00
N LYS A 55 -11.69 -18.77 -0.30
CA LYS A 55 -11.79 -17.69 -1.28
C LYS A 55 -13.19 -17.71 -1.91
N MET A 56 -13.80 -16.54 -2.08
CA MET A 56 -15.07 -16.44 -2.78
C MET A 56 -14.90 -16.91 -4.24
N SER A 57 -15.91 -17.61 -4.76
CA SER A 57 -15.92 -18.06 -6.16
C SER A 57 -15.81 -16.89 -7.12
N LYS A 58 -15.22 -17.12 -8.31
CA LYS A 58 -15.11 -16.09 -9.35
C LYS A 58 -16.49 -15.53 -9.71
N GLU A 59 -17.50 -16.40 -9.78
CA GLU A 59 -18.88 -16.02 -10.06
C GLU A 59 -19.48 -15.13 -8.97
N SER A 60 -19.32 -15.49 -7.69
CA SER A 60 -19.80 -14.67 -6.56
C SER A 60 -19.12 -13.29 -6.57
N ARG A 61 -17.79 -13.25 -6.75
CA ARG A 61 -17.03 -11.99 -6.90
C ARG A 61 -17.55 -11.14 -8.04
N ARG A 62 -17.91 -11.75 -9.18
CA ARG A 62 -18.52 -11.04 -10.31
C ARG A 62 -19.88 -10.45 -9.94
N LYS A 63 -20.78 -11.25 -9.34
CA LYS A 63 -22.11 -10.79 -8.90
C LYS A 63 -22.04 -9.63 -7.93
N MET A 64 -21.13 -9.68 -6.95
CA MET A 64 -20.91 -8.56 -6.01
C MET A 64 -20.36 -7.32 -6.71
N SER A 65 -19.44 -7.48 -7.66
CA SER A 65 -18.91 -6.36 -8.45
C SER A 65 -20.00 -5.69 -9.29
N GLU A 66 -20.84 -6.48 -9.96
CA GLU A 66 -21.98 -6.00 -10.75
C GLU A 66 -23.01 -5.28 -9.86
N ALA A 67 -23.34 -5.84 -8.70
CA ALA A 67 -24.24 -5.21 -7.74
C ALA A 67 -23.68 -3.89 -7.18
N ALA A 68 -22.36 -3.81 -6.93
CA ALA A 68 -21.71 -2.59 -6.45
C ALA A 68 -21.77 -1.47 -7.49
N LYS A 69 -21.54 -1.78 -8.78
CA LYS A 69 -21.66 -0.80 -9.88
C LYS A 69 -23.07 -0.19 -9.98
N LYS A 70 -24.10 -0.97 -9.65
CA LYS A 70 -25.51 -0.52 -9.65
C LYS A 70 -25.86 0.41 -8.47
N ARG A 71 -24.97 0.56 -7.48
CA ARG A 71 -25.18 1.39 -6.29
C ARG A 71 -24.19 2.57 -6.32
N PRO A 72 -24.46 3.60 -7.15
CA PRO A 72 -23.58 4.77 -7.22
C PRO A 72 -23.49 5.44 -5.85
N SER A 73 -22.30 5.93 -5.51
CA SER A 73 -22.11 6.68 -4.27
C SER A 73 -22.90 7.99 -4.33
N ASN A 74 -23.59 8.34 -3.24
CA ASN A 74 -24.32 9.60 -3.08
C ASN A 74 -23.41 10.85 -3.13
N ARG A 75 -22.09 10.65 -3.24
CA ARG A 75 -21.05 11.69 -3.37
C ARG A 75 -20.53 11.85 -4.80
N ILE A 76 -20.96 11.02 -5.75
CA ILE A 76 -20.61 11.22 -7.17
C ILE A 76 -21.08 12.61 -7.61
N GLY A 77 -20.17 13.38 -8.22
CA GLY A 77 -20.42 14.75 -8.69
C GLY A 77 -20.39 15.83 -7.61
N LYS A 78 -20.38 15.49 -6.32
CA LYS A 78 -20.32 16.47 -5.22
C LYS A 78 -18.86 16.81 -4.89
N LYS A 79 -18.45 18.06 -5.15
CA LYS A 79 -17.13 18.56 -4.74
C LYS A 79 -17.15 18.96 -3.26
N HIS A 80 -16.04 18.73 -2.58
CA HIS A 80 -15.86 19.24 -1.21
C HIS A 80 -15.77 20.77 -1.21
N THR A 81 -16.21 21.39 -0.11
CA THR A 81 -15.97 22.81 0.13
C THR A 81 -14.46 23.09 0.22
N LEU A 82 -14.04 24.32 -0.06
CA LEU A 82 -12.63 24.70 0.02
C LEU A 82 -12.06 24.45 1.43
N GLU A 83 -12.83 24.78 2.46
CA GLU A 83 -12.46 24.54 3.87
C GLU A 83 -12.28 23.04 4.16
N THR A 84 -13.22 22.20 3.73
CA THR A 84 -13.12 20.75 3.93
C THR A 84 -11.91 20.18 3.18
N ARG A 85 -11.63 20.68 1.97
CA ARG A 85 -10.45 20.27 1.19
C ARG A 85 -9.15 20.65 1.89
N ALA A 86 -9.09 21.84 2.49
CA ALA A 86 -7.94 22.28 3.27
C ALA A 86 -7.72 21.38 4.50
N LYS A 87 -8.78 21.09 5.27
CA LYS A 87 -8.73 20.17 6.43
C LYS A 87 -8.21 18.78 6.03
N ILE A 88 -8.74 18.22 4.94
CA ILE A 88 -8.28 16.92 4.42
C ILE A 88 -6.79 16.99 4.01
N SER A 89 -6.37 18.07 3.36
CA SER A 89 -4.97 18.26 2.96
C SER A 89 -4.02 18.31 4.16
N ILE A 90 -4.41 18.97 5.25
CA ILE A 90 -3.58 19.07 6.47
C ILE A 90 -3.40 17.67 7.08
N ILE A 91 -4.50 16.96 7.34
CA ILE A 91 -4.48 15.60 7.91
C ILE A 91 -3.69 14.64 7.01
N SER A 92 -3.85 14.75 5.69
CA SER A 92 -3.11 13.92 4.74
C SER A 92 -1.60 14.15 4.81
N ARG A 93 -1.16 15.41 4.94
CA ARG A 93 0.26 15.76 5.05
C ARG A 93 0.85 15.33 6.39
N GLU A 94 0.08 15.42 7.46
CA GLU A 94 0.47 14.94 8.79
C GLU A 94 0.64 13.41 8.82
N ARG A 95 -0.32 12.67 8.27
CA ARG A 95 -0.26 11.19 8.23
C ARG A 95 0.78 10.64 7.28
N SER A 96 1.11 11.39 6.24
CA SER A 96 2.04 10.95 5.21
C SER A 96 2.94 12.12 4.82
N PRO A 97 3.94 12.43 5.66
CA PRO A 97 4.93 13.46 5.39
C PRO A 97 5.62 13.19 4.05
N SER A 98 5.89 14.25 3.30
CA SER A 98 6.51 14.16 1.97
C SER A 98 7.56 15.26 1.81
N GLY A 99 8.47 15.10 0.84
CA GLY A 99 9.54 16.07 0.67
C GLY A 99 10.50 16.04 1.87
N ARG A 100 10.79 17.20 2.46
CA ARG A 100 11.77 17.37 3.55
C ARG A 100 11.34 16.70 4.85
N ASP A 101 10.03 16.59 5.08
CA ASP A 101 9.47 16.03 6.31
C ASP A 101 9.39 14.49 6.26
N ALA A 102 9.64 13.88 5.09
CA ALA A 102 9.63 12.44 4.96
C ALA A 102 10.86 11.82 5.67
N PRO A 103 10.70 10.74 6.46
CA PRO A 103 11.83 10.09 7.15
C PRO A 103 12.96 9.62 6.22
N ALA A 104 12.62 9.30 4.96
CA ALA A 104 13.58 8.87 3.93
C ALA A 104 14.17 10.02 3.11
N TYR A 105 13.90 11.29 3.48
CA TYR A 105 14.50 12.44 2.82
C TYR A 105 16.02 12.47 3.06
N LYS A 106 16.78 12.79 2.00
CA LYS A 106 18.24 12.89 2.07
C LYS A 106 18.72 14.29 1.69
N ASP A 107 18.57 14.65 0.42
CA ASP A 107 19.24 15.81 -0.18
C ASP A 107 18.36 16.61 -1.17
N GLY A 108 17.10 16.21 -1.37
CA GLY A 108 16.21 16.82 -2.35
C GLY A 108 16.55 16.55 -3.82
N LYS A 109 17.63 15.83 -4.13
CA LYS A 109 18.08 15.54 -5.51
C LYS A 109 17.41 14.31 -6.13
N VAL A 110 16.33 13.81 -5.54
CA VAL A 110 15.64 12.60 -6.03
C VAL A 110 15.04 12.81 -7.42
N GLN A 111 14.44 13.98 -7.68
CA GLN A 111 13.85 14.29 -8.99
C GLN A 111 14.94 14.41 -10.07
N GLU A 112 16.05 15.08 -9.78
CA GLU A 112 17.21 15.18 -10.67
C GLU A 112 17.77 13.80 -11.03
N ARG A 113 18.06 12.98 -10.02
CA ARG A 113 18.59 11.62 -10.21
C ARG A 113 17.63 10.73 -11.00
N ARG A 114 16.32 10.86 -10.77
CA ARG A 114 15.29 10.14 -11.54
C ARG A 114 15.26 10.60 -12.99
N GLY A 115 15.32 11.92 -13.24
CA GLY A 115 15.37 12.49 -14.57
C GLY A 115 16.59 12.01 -15.36
N GLN A 116 17.76 11.99 -14.73
CA GLN A 116 18.99 11.48 -15.35
C GLN A 116 18.89 10.01 -15.71
N ARG A 117 18.33 9.14 -14.85
CA ARG A 117 18.13 7.71 -15.17
C ARG A 117 17.16 7.47 -16.33
N TRP A 118 16.29 8.43 -16.63
CA TRP A 118 15.37 8.37 -17.77
C TRP A 118 15.90 9.09 -19.01
N SER A 119 16.99 9.83 -18.88
CA SER A 119 17.63 10.56 -19.97
C SER A 119 18.10 9.62 -21.08
N MET A 120 18.21 10.18 -22.29
CA MET A 120 18.81 9.47 -23.42
C MET A 120 20.28 9.10 -23.16
N GLN A 121 21.01 9.95 -22.42
CA GLN A 121 22.39 9.70 -22.04
C GLN A 121 22.54 8.44 -21.20
N TYR A 122 21.66 8.24 -20.21
CA TYR A 122 21.65 7.02 -19.40
C TYR A 122 21.33 5.77 -20.23
N LYS A 123 20.37 5.87 -21.15
CA LYS A 123 20.01 4.75 -22.04
C LYS A 123 21.20 4.37 -22.93
N ARG A 124 21.92 5.36 -23.45
CA ARG A 124 23.12 5.16 -24.26
C ARG A 124 24.26 4.57 -23.45
N TRP A 125 24.59 5.17 -22.30
CA TRP A 125 25.58 4.61 -21.37
C TRP A 125 25.29 3.15 -21.02
N ARG A 126 24.03 2.82 -20.68
CA ARG A 126 23.62 1.44 -20.37
C ARG A 126 23.87 0.51 -21.55
N TYR A 127 23.55 0.95 -22.77
CA TYR A 127 23.79 0.17 -23.98
C TYR A 127 25.29 0.00 -24.26
N ASP A 128 26.10 1.05 -24.10
CA ASP A 128 27.54 1.03 -24.34
C ASP A 128 28.25 0.09 -23.36
N VAL A 129 27.85 0.08 -22.09
CA VAL A 129 28.33 -0.88 -21.07
C VAL A 129 28.00 -2.32 -21.46
N TYR A 130 26.75 -2.58 -21.88
CA TYR A 130 26.36 -3.91 -22.34
C TYR A 130 27.11 -4.33 -23.61
N LEU A 131 27.31 -3.41 -24.54
CA LEU A 131 28.00 -3.68 -25.80
C LEU A 131 29.47 -4.03 -25.55
N ARG A 132 30.16 -3.27 -24.68
CA ARG A 132 31.54 -3.57 -24.24
C ARG A 132 31.64 -4.98 -23.66
N ASP A 133 30.69 -5.32 -22.79
CA ASP A 133 30.65 -6.59 -22.06
C ASP A 133 30.01 -7.73 -22.88
N LYS A 134 29.76 -7.51 -24.17
CA LYS A 134 29.14 -8.47 -25.11
C LYS A 134 27.80 -9.04 -24.61
N PHE A 135 27.04 -8.25 -23.86
CA PHE A 135 25.78 -8.66 -23.23
C PHE A 135 25.96 -9.90 -22.33
N THR A 136 27.09 -9.98 -21.62
CA THR A 136 27.41 -11.08 -20.72
C THR A 136 27.68 -10.56 -19.31
N CYS A 137 27.14 -11.24 -18.29
CA CYS A 137 27.44 -10.94 -16.90
C CYS A 137 28.94 -11.13 -16.61
N GLN A 138 29.62 -10.07 -16.19
CA GLN A 138 31.06 -10.10 -15.92
C GLN A 138 31.45 -10.82 -14.62
N LYS A 139 30.48 -11.18 -13.77
CA LYS A 139 30.74 -11.95 -12.53
C LYS A 139 30.58 -13.46 -12.70
N CYS A 140 29.56 -13.91 -13.42
CA CYS A 140 29.23 -15.34 -13.55
C CYS A 140 29.23 -15.87 -14.99
N GLY A 141 29.41 -15.00 -15.98
CA GLY A 141 29.42 -15.39 -17.39
C GLY A 141 28.05 -15.64 -18.03
N ASP A 142 26.94 -15.36 -17.34
CA ASP A 142 25.59 -15.57 -17.88
C ASP A 142 25.30 -14.66 -19.08
N ASP A 143 24.92 -15.26 -20.20
CA ASP A 143 24.69 -14.64 -21.52
C ASP A 143 23.26 -14.89 -22.06
N LYS A 144 22.38 -15.52 -21.27
CA LYS A 144 21.01 -15.88 -21.67
C LYS A 144 20.11 -14.68 -21.97
N GLY A 145 20.49 -13.49 -21.50
CA GLY A 145 19.77 -12.24 -21.71
C GLY A 145 18.50 -12.10 -20.85
N GLY A 146 17.92 -10.90 -20.85
CA GLY A 146 16.67 -10.60 -20.12
C GLY A 146 16.81 -10.32 -18.62
N ASN A 147 17.96 -10.62 -18.01
CA ASN A 147 18.23 -10.42 -16.58
C ASN A 147 19.42 -9.46 -16.29
N LEU A 148 20.02 -8.85 -17.31
CA LEU A 148 21.21 -8.01 -17.17
C LEU A 148 20.88 -6.61 -16.68
N VAL A 149 21.71 -6.13 -15.75
CA VAL A 149 21.66 -4.82 -15.11
C VAL A 149 23.03 -4.16 -15.25
N ALA A 150 23.05 -2.90 -15.71
CA ALA A 150 24.25 -2.06 -15.68
C ALA A 150 24.41 -1.51 -14.25
N HIS A 151 25.39 -2.04 -13.54
CA HIS A 151 25.76 -1.63 -12.19
C HIS A 151 26.81 -0.52 -12.25
N HIS A 152 26.66 0.49 -11.40
CA HIS A 152 27.68 1.53 -11.21
C HIS A 152 28.70 1.05 -10.19
N ILE A 153 29.99 1.01 -10.53
CA ILE A 153 31.07 0.61 -9.61
C ILE A 153 31.19 1.65 -8.49
N LYS A 154 31.30 2.93 -8.85
CA LYS A 154 31.18 4.06 -7.92
C LYS A 154 29.74 4.55 -7.87
N PRO A 155 29.16 4.76 -6.67
CA PRO A 155 27.75 5.09 -6.53
C PRO A 155 27.29 6.30 -7.34
N PHE A 156 26.17 6.13 -8.06
CA PHE A 156 25.54 7.18 -8.87
C PHE A 156 25.20 8.46 -8.07
N ALA A 157 24.94 8.32 -6.76
CA ALA A 157 24.59 9.44 -5.90
C ALA A 157 25.81 10.32 -5.57
N ASP A 158 26.95 9.69 -5.31
CA ASP A 158 28.12 10.34 -4.69
C ASP A 158 29.13 10.85 -5.73
N TYR A 159 29.13 10.28 -6.94
CA TYR A 159 30.04 10.64 -8.04
C TYR A 159 29.26 11.07 -9.30
N PRO A 160 28.68 12.29 -9.32
CA PRO A 160 27.92 12.80 -10.47
C PRO A 160 28.68 12.81 -11.80
N GLU A 161 29.98 13.06 -11.74
CA GLU A 161 30.89 13.15 -12.87
C GLU A 161 31.15 11.80 -13.55
N LEU A 162 30.99 10.69 -12.81
CA LEU A 162 31.22 9.33 -13.32
C LEU A 162 29.92 8.59 -13.69
N ARG A 163 28.76 9.27 -13.67
CA ARG A 163 27.45 8.63 -13.92
C ARG A 163 27.33 7.98 -15.29
N PHE A 164 28.02 8.54 -16.27
CA PHE A 164 27.96 8.13 -17.68
C PHE A 164 29.32 7.71 -18.23
N ASP A 165 30.29 7.52 -17.34
CA ASP A 165 31.55 6.90 -17.72
C ASP A 165 31.32 5.39 -17.91
N VAL A 166 31.70 4.87 -19.07
CA VAL A 166 31.54 3.46 -19.41
C VAL A 166 32.43 2.59 -18.52
N GLU A 167 33.61 3.08 -18.12
CA GLU A 167 34.52 2.35 -17.21
C GLU A 167 33.92 2.22 -15.80
N ASN A 168 33.08 3.16 -15.39
CA ASN A 168 32.34 3.10 -14.14
C ASN A 168 31.09 2.20 -14.21
N GLY A 169 30.81 1.59 -15.36
CA GLY A 169 29.72 0.65 -15.56
C GLY A 169 30.19 -0.80 -15.61
N LEU A 170 29.39 -1.70 -15.05
CA LEU A 170 29.62 -3.14 -15.07
C LEU A 170 28.33 -3.89 -15.44
N THR A 171 28.38 -4.75 -16.44
CA THR A 171 27.25 -5.62 -16.80
C THR A 171 27.20 -6.82 -15.86
N ILE A 172 26.12 -6.96 -15.09
CA ILE A 172 25.89 -8.11 -14.21
C ILE A 172 24.44 -8.58 -14.28
N CYS A 173 24.20 -9.87 -14.02
CA CYS A 173 22.84 -10.40 -13.92
C CYS A 173 22.18 -9.99 -12.59
N SER A 174 20.85 -10.10 -12.51
CA SER A 174 20.05 -9.75 -11.33
C SER A 174 20.53 -10.43 -10.04
N SER A 175 20.87 -11.73 -10.10
CA SER A 175 21.36 -12.49 -8.93
C SER A 175 22.72 -11.98 -8.45
N CYS A 176 23.65 -11.71 -9.37
CA CYS A 176 24.93 -11.11 -9.03
C CYS A 176 24.78 -9.67 -8.50
N HIS A 177 23.80 -8.91 -8.99
CA HIS A 177 23.53 -7.55 -8.53
C HIS A 177 23.00 -7.54 -7.09
N GLU A 178 22.07 -8.43 -6.74
CA GLU A 178 21.58 -8.58 -5.37
C GLU A 178 22.70 -8.92 -4.39
N ASN A 179 23.61 -9.81 -4.77
CA ASN A 179 24.76 -10.17 -3.95
C ASN A 179 25.71 -8.99 -3.66
N ILE A 180 25.78 -7.98 -4.54
CA ILE A 180 26.61 -6.78 -4.30
C ILE A 180 25.99 -5.87 -3.24
N HIS A 181 24.66 -5.76 -3.18
CA HIS A 181 23.97 -4.86 -2.22
C HIS A 181 23.66 -5.53 -0.87
N THR A 182 23.85 -6.84 -0.78
CA THR A 182 23.58 -7.62 0.44
C THR A 182 24.85 -7.89 1.27
N ALA A 183 26.03 -7.64 0.69
CA ALA A 183 27.32 -7.83 1.34
C ALA A 183 27.72 -6.64 2.24
#